data_AF-A0A378LD04-F1
#
_entry.id   AF-A0A378LD04-F1
#
_cell.length_a   1.000
_cell.length_b   1.000
_cell.length_c   1.000
_cell.angle_alpha   90.00
_cell.angle_beta   90.00
_cell.angle_gamma   90.00
#
_symmetry.space_group_name_H-M   'P 1'
#
loop_
_entity.id
_entity.type
_entity.pdbx_description
1 polymer ?
#
loop_
_entity_poly.entity_id
_entity_poly.type
_entity_poly.pdbx_seq_one_letter_code
_entity_poly.pdbx_strand_id
1 'polypeptide(L)'
;MGILQVFDTFLEDTPSNSKPQLGSIYWVPTPDTDEVTRILEVERATPDEHSITNFEITQINKTHFKSRQRLPIKRLNLGDTEEIILTKGKKRPVVILSAIHTSNIDTINSGTERKLASNLGKTTYLVAPCFSVSSMLNPGTFGPILVARIRALQYPHFFCLPDPKNPDEPGSIIRLDRIFPTYLGLCCTPMEKKLHPEPFEVLLSQFSIVMNDKCAYKEPYELVKTLAQDALPTE
;
A
#
# COMPACT_ATOMS: atom_id res chain seq x y z
N MET A 1 10.16 -25.48 5.47
CA MET A 1 8.81 -25.90 5.03
C MET A 1 7.80 -24.88 5.54
N GLY A 2 6.69 -24.62 4.82
CA GLY A 2 5.74 -23.55 5.17
C GLY A 2 4.79 -23.20 4.04
N ILE A 3 4.12 -22.04 4.07
CA ILE A 3 3.06 -21.65 3.12
C ILE A 3 3.45 -21.85 1.63
N LEU A 4 4.72 -21.66 1.27
CA LEU A 4 5.20 -21.84 -0.11
C LEU A 4 5.05 -23.27 -0.66
N GLN A 5 4.87 -24.27 0.21
CA GLN A 5 4.67 -25.67 -0.17
C GLN A 5 3.20 -26.09 -0.11
N VAL A 6 2.32 -25.23 0.40
CA VAL A 6 0.89 -25.52 0.46
C VAL A 6 0.22 -25.26 -0.88
N PHE A 7 0.75 -24.33 -1.67
CA PHE A 7 0.21 -23.95 -2.97
C PHE A 7 1.22 -24.21 -4.08
N ASP A 8 0.77 -24.85 -5.15
CA ASP A 8 1.60 -25.07 -6.34
C ASP A 8 1.80 -23.78 -7.15
N THR A 9 0.82 -22.87 -7.10
CA THR A 9 0.83 -21.61 -7.86
C THR A 9 0.48 -20.43 -6.97
N PHE A 10 1.38 -19.45 -6.91
CA PHE A 10 1.15 -18.19 -6.19
C PHE A 10 0.71 -17.04 -7.08
N LEU A 11 1.22 -16.99 -8.31
CA LEU A 11 1.04 -15.86 -9.23
C LEU A 11 0.58 -16.36 -10.59
N GLU A 12 -0.38 -15.66 -11.15
CA GLU A 12 -0.89 -15.84 -12.51
C GLU A 12 -0.53 -14.63 -13.36
N ASP A 13 -0.34 -14.87 -14.66
CA ASP A 13 -0.21 -13.81 -15.65
C ASP A 13 -1.56 -13.15 -15.91
N THR A 14 -1.55 -11.83 -16.03
CA THR A 14 -2.72 -11.04 -16.42
C THR A 14 -2.45 -10.33 -17.73
N PRO A 15 -3.47 -10.17 -18.60
CA PRO A 15 -3.31 -9.42 -19.84
C PRO A 15 -2.80 -8.00 -19.58
N SER A 16 -1.90 -7.53 -20.44
CA SER A 16 -1.49 -6.14 -20.50
C SER A 16 -2.73 -5.24 -20.62
N ASN A 17 -2.74 -4.13 -19.87
CA ASN A 17 -3.87 -3.17 -19.81
C ASN A 17 -5.19 -3.71 -19.21
N SER A 18 -5.15 -4.81 -18.47
CA SER A 18 -6.31 -5.22 -17.67
C SER A 18 -6.69 -4.14 -16.64
N LYS A 19 -8.00 -3.97 -16.39
CA LYS A 19 -8.48 -3.07 -15.33
C LYS A 19 -7.92 -3.56 -13.98
N PRO A 20 -7.59 -2.66 -13.04
CA PRO A 20 -7.15 -3.08 -11.71
C PRO A 20 -8.20 -3.96 -11.02
N GLN A 21 -7.79 -5.16 -10.61
CA GLN A 21 -8.63 -6.14 -9.90
C GLN A 21 -8.01 -6.47 -8.54
N LEU A 22 -8.82 -7.04 -7.65
CA LEU A 22 -8.33 -7.59 -6.39
C LEU A 22 -7.28 -8.68 -6.67
N GLY A 23 -6.22 -8.69 -5.87
CA GLY A 23 -5.07 -9.57 -6.03
C GLY A 23 -4.06 -9.15 -7.10
N SER A 24 -4.39 -8.19 -7.98
CA SER A 24 -3.44 -7.69 -8.99
C SER A 24 -2.29 -6.93 -8.33
N ILE A 25 -1.11 -7.02 -8.95
CA ILE A 25 0.13 -6.42 -8.46
C ILE A 25 0.51 -5.21 -9.32
N TYR A 26 0.81 -4.09 -8.64
CA TYR A 26 1.20 -2.83 -9.27
C TYR A 26 2.48 -2.29 -8.62
N TRP A 27 3.32 -1.63 -9.41
CA TRP A 27 4.34 -0.76 -8.84
C TRP A 27 3.71 0.58 -8.48
N VAL A 28 3.72 0.94 -7.20
CA VAL A 28 3.09 2.16 -6.68
C VAL A 28 4.09 2.95 -5.83
N PRO A 29 4.12 4.29 -5.93
CA PRO A 29 4.81 5.13 -4.94
C PRO A 29 4.25 4.87 -3.55
N THR A 30 5.00 4.17 -2.71
CA THR A 30 4.59 3.79 -1.36
C THR A 30 5.15 4.81 -0.37
N PRO A 31 4.30 5.46 0.44
CA PRO A 31 4.76 6.38 1.48
C PRO A 31 5.56 5.64 2.56
N ASP A 32 6.62 6.26 3.05
CA ASP A 32 7.32 5.82 4.25
C ASP A 32 6.49 6.23 5.47
N THR A 33 5.93 5.23 6.14
CA THR A 33 5.01 5.43 7.27
C THR A 33 5.73 5.46 8.62
N ASP A 34 7.03 5.19 8.67
CA ASP A 34 7.84 5.29 9.89
C ASP A 34 8.41 6.70 10.11
N GLU A 35 8.31 7.59 9.12
CA GLU A 35 8.86 8.93 9.22
C GLU A 35 7.90 9.88 9.94
N VAL A 36 8.45 10.69 10.86
CA VAL A 36 7.72 11.79 11.49
C VAL A 36 7.16 12.70 10.41
N THR A 37 5.83 12.89 10.40
CA THR A 37 5.15 13.74 9.43
C THR A 37 5.76 15.13 9.39
N ARG A 38 6.19 15.56 8.20
CA ARG A 38 6.79 16.88 7.98
C ARG A 38 5.83 17.78 7.24
N ILE A 39 5.89 19.06 7.54
CA ILE A 39 5.15 20.11 6.84
C ILE A 39 6.16 20.93 6.03
N LEU A 40 5.79 21.26 4.79
CA LEU A 40 6.47 22.27 4.01
C LEU A 40 5.82 23.62 4.32
N GLU A 41 6.44 24.40 5.19
CA GLU A 41 6.01 25.77 5.44
C GLU A 41 6.59 26.66 4.35
N VAL A 42 5.72 27.35 3.63
CA VAL A 42 6.13 28.25 2.55
C VAL A 42 5.57 29.63 2.81
N GLU A 43 6.45 30.62 2.78
CA GLU A 43 6.11 32.02 2.98
C GLU A 43 6.69 32.87 1.85
N ARG A 44 6.07 34.01 1.57
CA ARG A 44 6.63 34.95 0.59
C ARG A 44 7.93 35.53 1.15
N ALA A 45 8.96 35.65 0.31
CA ALA A 45 10.22 36.25 0.74
C ALA A 45 10.06 37.75 1.05
N THR A 46 9.19 38.44 0.30
CA THR A 46 8.77 39.82 0.56
C THR A 46 7.27 39.99 0.28
N PRO A 47 6.59 41.00 0.87
CA PRO A 47 5.16 41.24 0.60
C PRO A 47 4.85 41.52 -0.87
N ASP A 48 5.78 42.20 -1.55
CA ASP A 48 5.63 42.74 -2.90
C ASP A 48 6.07 41.77 -4.01
N GLU A 49 7.00 40.84 -3.74
CA GLU A 49 7.46 39.88 -4.74
C GLU A 49 6.72 38.53 -4.62
N HIS A 50 5.88 38.24 -5.60
CA HIS A 50 5.13 36.98 -5.69
C HIS A 50 5.94 35.80 -6.28
N SER A 51 7.16 36.05 -6.75
CA SER A 51 8.01 35.07 -7.44
C SER A 51 9.06 34.42 -6.54
N ILE A 52 9.34 34.99 -5.38
CA ILE A 52 10.37 34.51 -4.44
C ILE A 52 9.68 34.05 -3.15
N THR A 53 9.95 32.80 -2.77
CA THR A 53 9.38 32.18 -1.58
C THR A 53 10.49 31.58 -0.72
N ASN A 54 10.39 31.77 0.59
CA ASN A 54 11.18 31.03 1.55
C ASN A 54 10.41 29.76 1.93
N PHE A 55 11.12 28.66 2.13
CA PHE A 55 10.51 27.43 2.60
C PHE A 55 11.31 26.79 3.72
N GLU A 56 10.60 26.18 4.65
CA GLU A 56 11.16 25.39 5.73
C GLU A 56 10.46 24.02 5.79
N ILE A 57 11.23 22.97 6.08
CA ILE A 57 10.69 21.63 6.31
C ILE A 57 10.71 21.38 7.81
N THR A 58 9.56 21.52 8.45
CA THR A 58 9.42 21.38 9.91
C THR A 58 8.63 20.13 10.27
N GLN A 59 8.80 19.64 11.50
CA GLN A 59 7.98 18.54 12.02
C GLN A 59 6.59 19.06 12.40
N ILE A 60 5.56 18.23 12.20
CA ILE A 60 4.20 18.58 12.57
C ILE A 60 4.09 18.93 14.07
N ASN A 61 3.37 20.01 14.41
CA ASN A 61 3.18 20.50 15.77
C ASN A 61 1.74 21.03 15.94
N LYS A 62 1.39 21.45 17.17
CA LYS A 62 0.03 21.89 17.55
C LYS A 62 -0.47 23.17 16.87
N THR A 63 0.38 23.87 16.12
CA THR A 63 0.05 25.13 15.44
C THR A 63 -0.26 24.95 13.96
N HIS A 64 0.07 23.79 13.37
CA HIS A 64 -0.32 23.44 12.00
C HIS A 64 -1.83 23.18 11.91
N PHE A 65 -2.41 23.35 10.71
CA PHE A 65 -3.85 23.21 10.42
C PHE A 65 -4.75 24.20 11.18
N LYS A 66 -4.18 25.30 11.71
CA LYS A 66 -4.93 26.41 12.30
C LYS A 66 -4.87 27.61 11.37
N SER A 67 -5.91 28.45 11.41
CA SER A 67 -5.92 29.71 10.68
C SER A 67 -4.69 30.55 11.06
N ARG A 68 -3.86 30.83 10.07
CA ARG A 68 -2.65 31.66 10.17
C ARG A 68 -2.82 32.84 9.23
N GLN A 69 -2.40 34.02 9.66
CA GLN A 69 -2.32 35.19 8.77
C GLN A 69 -1.12 35.05 7.83
N ARG A 70 -1.21 34.13 6.87
CA ARG A 70 -0.20 33.93 5.83
C ARG A 70 -0.68 34.59 4.54
N LEU A 71 0.22 35.30 3.87
CA LEU A 71 -0.08 35.80 2.54
C LEU A 71 -0.15 34.61 1.57
N PRO A 72 -1.23 34.48 0.79
CA PRO A 72 -1.43 33.30 -0.05
C PRO A 72 -0.34 33.19 -1.11
N ILE A 73 0.19 31.97 -1.31
CA ILE A 73 1.13 31.67 -2.39
C ILE A 73 0.34 31.14 -3.57
N LYS A 74 0.26 31.96 -4.63
CA LYS A 74 -0.62 31.74 -5.79
C LYS A 74 -0.49 30.35 -6.43
N ARG A 75 0.70 29.75 -6.40
CA ARG A 75 0.97 28.43 -7.01
C ARG A 75 0.56 27.24 -6.14
N LEU A 76 0.46 27.42 -4.82
CA LEU A 76 0.14 26.33 -3.89
C LEU A 76 -1.35 26.24 -3.60
N ASN A 77 -2.10 27.35 -3.76
CA ASN A 77 -3.55 27.40 -3.60
C ASN A 77 -4.05 26.76 -2.28
N LEU A 78 -3.34 27.05 -1.18
CA LEU A 78 -3.68 26.58 0.16
C LEU A 78 -4.68 27.53 0.81
N GLY A 79 -5.72 26.98 1.42
CA GLY A 79 -6.63 27.68 2.33
C GLY A 79 -6.05 27.87 3.74
N ASP A 80 -6.79 28.58 4.60
CA ASP A 80 -6.32 28.99 5.94
C ASP A 80 -5.98 27.84 6.89
N THR A 81 -6.52 26.65 6.65
CA THR A 81 -6.30 25.45 7.48
C THR A 81 -5.65 24.30 6.70
N GLU A 82 -5.15 24.58 5.51
CA GLU A 82 -4.50 23.60 4.64
C GLU A 82 -2.98 23.73 4.74
N GLU A 83 -2.29 22.59 4.83
CA GLU A 83 -0.84 22.52 4.93
C GLU A 83 -0.33 21.45 3.95
N ILE A 84 0.88 21.65 3.40
CA ILE A 84 1.51 20.66 2.53
C ILE A 84 2.24 19.64 3.40
N ILE A 85 1.71 18.42 3.42
CA ILE A 85 2.37 17.29 4.08
C ILE A 85 3.42 16.71 3.14
N LEU A 86 4.65 16.57 3.64
CA LEU A 86 5.74 15.92 2.95
C LEU A 86 6.02 14.54 3.56
N THR A 87 6.12 13.55 2.69
CA THR A 87 6.49 12.17 3.04
C THR A 87 7.47 11.65 1.99
N LYS A 88 8.53 10.98 2.44
CA LYS A 88 9.39 10.21 1.54
C LYS A 88 8.61 9.02 1.00
N GLY A 89 8.84 8.69 -0.27
CA GLY A 89 8.23 7.52 -0.88
C GLY A 89 9.26 6.68 -1.62
N LYS A 90 8.99 5.38 -1.71
CA LYS A 90 9.73 4.45 -2.57
C LYS A 90 8.74 3.73 -3.47
N LYS A 91 9.03 3.63 -4.77
CA LYS A 91 8.23 2.80 -5.69
C LYS A 91 8.40 1.33 -5.30
N ARG A 92 7.30 0.66 -4.94
CA ARG A 92 7.28 -0.74 -4.48
C ARG A 92 6.18 -1.53 -5.19
N PRO A 93 6.33 -2.85 -5.33
CA PRO A 93 5.20 -3.69 -5.69
C PRO A 93 4.17 -3.61 -4.58
N VAL A 94 2.89 -3.56 -4.93
CA VAL A 94 1.78 -3.60 -3.98
C VAL A 94 0.72 -4.54 -4.54
N VAL A 95 0.03 -5.26 -3.66
CA VAL A 95 -1.15 -6.05 -4.00
C VAL A 95 -2.42 -5.25 -3.68
N ILE A 96 -3.42 -5.31 -4.57
CA ILE A 96 -4.73 -4.72 -4.34
C ILE A 96 -5.55 -5.65 -3.43
N LEU A 97 -5.90 -5.19 -2.23
CA LEU A 97 -6.70 -5.95 -1.27
C LEU A 97 -8.19 -5.66 -1.41
N SER A 98 -8.53 -4.39 -1.63
CA SER A 98 -9.92 -3.93 -1.74
C SER A 98 -10.01 -2.73 -2.68
N ALA A 99 -11.21 -2.49 -3.21
CA ALA A 99 -11.52 -1.33 -4.03
C ALA A 99 -12.81 -0.67 -3.50
N ILE A 100 -12.71 0.60 -3.17
CA ILE A 100 -13.84 1.46 -2.82
C ILE A 100 -14.26 2.15 -4.11
N HIS A 101 -15.31 1.59 -4.73
CA HIS A 101 -15.93 2.18 -5.90
C HIS A 101 -16.78 3.37 -5.48
N THR A 102 -16.41 4.56 -5.93
CA THR A 102 -17.27 5.73 -5.84
C THR A 102 -18.45 5.55 -6.81
N SER A 103 -19.63 6.02 -6.40
CA SER A 103 -20.89 5.86 -7.12
C SER A 103 -20.80 6.22 -8.61
N ASN A 104 -21.65 5.56 -9.40
CA ASN A 104 -21.67 5.52 -10.85
C ASN A 104 -21.82 6.93 -11.46
N ILE A 105 -20.72 7.65 -11.67
CA ILE A 105 -20.71 8.98 -12.31
C ILE A 105 -21.36 8.97 -13.69
N ASP A 106 -21.43 7.79 -14.32
CA ASP A 106 -22.09 7.59 -15.60
C ASP A 106 -23.61 7.84 -15.55
N THR A 107 -24.22 7.94 -14.36
CA THR A 107 -25.63 8.34 -14.20
C THR A 107 -25.84 9.85 -14.10
N ILE A 108 -24.77 10.64 -13.99
CA ILE A 108 -24.85 12.11 -13.91
C ILE A 108 -24.84 12.67 -15.32
N ASN A 109 -25.97 13.25 -15.72
CA ASN A 109 -26.14 13.90 -17.02
C ASN A 109 -25.08 15.01 -17.24
N SER A 110 -24.73 15.26 -18.50
CA SER A 110 -23.68 16.20 -18.89
C SER A 110 -23.91 17.61 -18.31
N GLY A 111 -22.83 18.28 -17.87
CA GLY A 111 -22.89 19.65 -17.36
C GLY A 111 -21.81 19.96 -16.32
N THR A 112 -22.00 21.07 -15.60
CA THR A 112 -21.19 21.51 -14.45
C THR A 112 -21.14 20.47 -13.33
N GLU A 113 -22.23 19.74 -13.14
CA GLU A 113 -22.34 18.65 -12.15
C GLU A 113 -21.39 17.50 -12.46
N ARG A 114 -21.19 17.13 -13.74
CA ARG A 114 -20.22 16.10 -14.13
C ARG A 114 -18.76 16.50 -13.83
N LYS A 115 -18.44 17.80 -13.95
CA LYS A 115 -17.10 18.33 -13.65
C LYS A 115 -16.83 18.41 -12.15
N LEU A 116 -17.86 18.66 -11.34
CA LEU A 116 -17.77 18.58 -9.89
C LEU A 116 -17.71 17.11 -9.42
N ALA A 117 -18.51 16.25 -10.05
CA ALA A 117 -18.54 14.82 -9.77
C ALA A 117 -17.27 14.09 -10.18
N SER A 118 -16.57 14.51 -11.25
CA SER A 118 -15.31 13.86 -11.66
C SER A 118 -14.22 13.91 -10.59
N ASN A 119 -14.27 14.88 -9.67
CA ASN A 119 -13.39 14.93 -8.50
C ASN A 119 -13.83 13.98 -7.38
N LEU A 120 -15.11 13.62 -7.33
CA LEU A 120 -15.71 12.67 -6.37
C LEU A 120 -15.65 11.21 -6.86
N GLY A 121 -15.12 10.97 -8.06
CA GLY A 121 -15.29 9.75 -8.85
C GLY A 121 -14.15 8.75 -8.93
N LYS A 122 -13.08 8.97 -8.17
CA LYS A 122 -11.89 8.13 -8.31
C LYS A 122 -12.05 6.91 -7.42
N THR A 123 -12.07 5.73 -8.05
CA THR A 123 -11.94 4.45 -7.32
C THR A 123 -10.69 4.51 -6.46
N THR A 124 -10.88 4.29 -5.16
CA THR A 124 -9.78 4.24 -4.20
C THR A 124 -9.48 2.77 -3.91
N TYR A 125 -8.25 2.38 -4.14
CA TYR A 125 -7.75 1.04 -3.90
C TYR A 125 -7.03 0.98 -2.56
N LEU A 126 -7.34 -0.02 -1.76
CA LEU A 126 -6.58 -0.35 -0.56
C LEU A 126 -5.50 -1.35 -0.95
N VAL A 127 -4.23 -0.97 -0.77
CA VAL A 127 -3.09 -1.77 -1.24
C VAL A 127 -2.14 -2.13 -0.10
N ALA A 128 -1.52 -3.31 -0.18
CA ALA A 128 -0.47 -3.74 0.74
C ALA A 128 0.88 -3.84 0.01
N PRO A 129 1.94 -3.18 0.51
CA PRO A 129 3.25 -3.18 -0.14
C PRO A 129 4.04 -4.48 0.09
N CYS A 130 4.79 -4.86 -0.93
CA CYS A 130 5.73 -5.98 -0.91
C CYS A 130 7.15 -5.50 -0.60
N PHE A 131 7.84 -6.23 0.27
CA PHE A 131 9.21 -5.98 0.68
C PHE A 131 10.08 -7.19 0.33
N SER A 132 11.27 -6.95 -0.22
CA SER A 132 12.22 -8.02 -0.50
C SER A 132 12.73 -8.67 0.78
N VAL A 133 12.95 -9.98 0.72
CA VAL A 133 13.65 -10.74 1.76
C VAL A 133 15.14 -10.38 1.75
N SER A 134 15.80 -10.46 2.91
CA SER A 134 17.26 -10.25 2.98
C SER A 134 17.99 -11.42 2.33
N SER A 135 18.99 -11.12 1.50
CA SER A 135 19.92 -12.10 0.95
C SER A 135 21.36 -11.69 1.23
N MET A 136 22.30 -12.59 0.99
CA MET A 136 23.74 -12.29 1.10
C MET A 136 24.16 -11.11 0.21
N LEU A 137 23.46 -10.91 -0.92
CA LEU A 137 23.74 -9.84 -1.89
C LEU A 137 23.01 -8.55 -1.55
N ASN A 138 21.86 -8.63 -0.86
CA ASN A 138 21.01 -7.48 -0.54
C ASN A 138 20.58 -7.56 0.93
N PRO A 139 21.21 -6.80 1.85
CA PRO A 139 20.75 -6.71 3.23
C PRO A 139 19.34 -6.09 3.24
N GLY A 140 18.35 -6.92 3.57
CA GLY A 140 16.94 -6.57 3.63
C GLY A 140 16.44 -6.47 5.06
N THR A 141 15.21 -5.98 5.24
CA THR A 141 14.57 -5.87 6.56
C THR A 141 14.22 -7.24 7.16
N PHE A 142 13.99 -8.24 6.31
CA PHE A 142 13.53 -9.57 6.73
C PHE A 142 14.68 -10.58 6.72
N GLY A 143 15.27 -10.82 7.89
CA GLY A 143 16.30 -11.85 8.09
C GLY A 143 15.73 -13.29 8.06
N PRO A 144 16.58 -14.30 7.88
CA PRO A 144 16.16 -15.69 7.62
C PRO A 144 15.27 -16.28 8.73
N ILE A 145 15.57 -15.98 10.01
CA ILE A 145 14.77 -16.47 11.15
C ILE A 145 13.34 -15.91 11.09
N LEU A 146 13.21 -14.61 10.83
CA LEU A 146 11.90 -13.96 10.75
C LEU A 146 11.11 -14.50 9.55
N VAL A 147 11.77 -14.68 8.41
CA VAL A 147 11.16 -15.25 7.20
C VAL A 147 10.66 -16.66 7.44
N ALA A 148 11.42 -17.51 8.13
CA ALA A 148 10.98 -18.87 8.49
C ALA A 148 9.69 -18.85 9.32
N ARG A 149 9.59 -17.95 10.31
CA ARG A 149 8.38 -17.77 11.12
C ARG A 149 7.19 -17.23 10.31
N ILE A 150 7.43 -16.31 9.38
CA ILE A 150 6.40 -15.80 8.46
C ILE A 150 5.90 -16.94 7.56
N ARG A 151 6.79 -17.79 7.03
CA ARG A 151 6.43 -18.96 6.23
C ARG A 151 5.59 -19.97 7.01
N ALA A 152 5.84 -20.10 8.32
CA ALA A 152 5.02 -20.89 9.24
C ALA A 152 3.74 -20.16 9.71
N LEU A 153 3.41 -19.02 9.09
CA LEU A 153 2.23 -18.21 9.38
C LEU A 153 2.10 -17.79 10.85
N GLN A 154 3.21 -17.60 11.57
CA GLN A 154 3.19 -17.16 12.97
C GLN A 154 2.78 -15.69 13.13
N TYR A 155 2.86 -14.90 12.05
CA TYR A 155 2.58 -13.47 12.06
C TYR A 155 1.48 -13.15 11.03
N PRO A 156 0.24 -12.89 11.46
CA PRO A 156 -0.87 -12.66 10.54
C PRO A 156 -0.73 -11.37 9.72
N HIS A 157 0.10 -10.42 10.16
CA HIS A 157 0.35 -9.18 9.43
C HIS A 157 1.38 -9.30 8.29
N PHE A 158 1.97 -10.49 8.11
CA PHE A 158 2.93 -10.78 7.05
C PHE A 158 2.49 -11.98 6.21
N PHE A 159 2.57 -11.84 4.89
CA PHE A 159 2.34 -12.92 3.93
C PHE A 159 3.56 -13.12 3.05
N CYS A 160 4.04 -14.36 2.93
CA CYS A 160 5.23 -14.68 2.13
C CYS A 160 4.85 -15.02 0.68
N LEU A 161 5.50 -14.36 -0.26
CA LEU A 161 5.48 -14.70 -1.68
C LEU A 161 6.77 -15.42 -2.08
N PRO A 162 6.69 -16.39 -3.02
CA PRO A 162 7.86 -17.05 -3.54
C PRO A 162 8.73 -16.10 -4.39
N ASP A 163 10.00 -16.46 -4.58
CA ASP A 163 10.86 -15.82 -5.57
C ASP A 163 10.37 -16.18 -6.98
N PRO A 164 10.14 -15.21 -7.88
CA PRO A 164 9.71 -15.50 -9.24
C PRO A 164 10.64 -16.43 -10.03
N LYS A 165 11.93 -16.51 -9.65
CA LYS A 165 12.94 -17.39 -10.27
C LYS A 165 13.08 -18.72 -9.55
N ASN A 166 12.69 -18.79 -8.28
CA ASN A 166 12.77 -20.00 -7.47
C ASN A 166 11.54 -20.13 -6.56
N PRO A 167 10.49 -20.85 -7.02
CA PRO A 167 9.23 -20.97 -6.29
C PRO A 167 9.34 -21.52 -4.86
N ASP A 168 10.37 -22.32 -4.58
CA ASP A 168 10.58 -22.93 -3.26
C ASP A 168 11.18 -21.96 -2.22
N GLU A 169 11.74 -20.85 -2.70
CA GLU A 169 12.44 -19.86 -1.90
C GLU A 169 11.58 -18.60 -1.66
N PRO A 170 11.71 -17.96 -0.50
CA PRO A 170 10.95 -16.75 -0.18
C PRO A 170 11.53 -15.54 -0.94
N GLY A 171 10.71 -14.91 -1.79
CA GLY A 171 11.11 -13.76 -2.60
C GLY A 171 10.74 -12.42 -1.98
N SER A 172 9.49 -12.29 -1.54
CA SER A 172 9.01 -11.04 -0.96
C SER A 172 7.94 -11.25 0.12
N ILE A 173 7.80 -10.28 1.00
CA ILE A 173 6.82 -10.28 2.10
C ILE A 173 5.82 -9.15 1.84
N ILE A 174 4.54 -9.49 1.74
CA ILE A 174 3.43 -8.53 1.77
C ILE A 174 3.24 -8.09 3.23
N ARG A 175 3.19 -6.78 3.44
CA ARG A 175 3.03 -6.16 4.76
C ARG A 175 1.63 -5.59 4.95
N LEU A 176 0.79 -6.31 5.68
CA LEU A 176 -0.57 -5.87 6.00
C LEU A 176 -0.58 -4.77 7.07
N ASP A 177 0.49 -4.64 7.85
CA ASP A 177 0.71 -3.54 8.80
C ASP A 177 1.06 -2.20 8.12
N ARG A 178 1.27 -2.20 6.79
CA ARG A 178 1.67 -1.02 6.00
C ARG A 178 0.68 -0.71 4.88
N ILE A 179 -0.57 -1.13 5.06
CA ILE A 179 -1.64 -0.87 4.09
C ILE A 179 -1.89 0.63 3.97
N PHE A 180 -2.12 1.10 2.73
CA PHE A 180 -2.48 2.48 2.47
C PHE A 180 -3.46 2.60 1.29
N PRO A 181 -4.30 3.66 1.24
CA PRO A 181 -5.16 3.93 0.11
C PRO A 181 -4.40 4.60 -1.05
N THR A 182 -4.76 4.28 -2.29
CA THR A 182 -4.23 4.92 -3.51
C THR A 182 -5.29 4.91 -4.62
N TYR A 183 -5.20 5.83 -5.57
CA TYR A 183 -6.09 5.88 -6.74
C TYR A 183 -5.49 5.24 -8.00
N LEU A 184 -4.32 4.57 -7.88
CA LEU A 184 -3.57 3.95 -8.98
C LEU A 184 -3.41 4.85 -10.22
N GLY A 185 -3.08 6.12 -9.99
CA GLY A 185 -2.93 7.09 -11.08
C GLY A 185 -1.51 7.19 -11.62
N LEU A 186 -1.08 8.43 -11.86
CA LEU A 186 0.24 8.71 -12.44
C LEU A 186 1.37 8.05 -11.63
N CYS A 187 2.39 7.57 -12.35
CA CYS A 187 3.55 6.83 -11.82
C CYS A 187 3.26 5.40 -11.32
N CYS A 188 2.00 4.96 -11.30
CA CYS A 188 1.65 3.57 -11.04
C CYS A 188 1.75 2.73 -12.34
N THR A 189 2.31 1.53 -12.26
CA THR A 189 2.49 0.66 -13.44
C THR A 189 2.10 -0.78 -13.10
N PRO A 190 1.22 -1.45 -13.88
CA PRO A 190 0.87 -2.84 -13.64
C PRO A 190 2.10 -3.74 -13.79
N MET A 191 2.16 -4.81 -13.01
CA MET A 191 3.21 -5.84 -13.15
C MET A 191 2.79 -7.01 -14.03
N GLU A 192 1.57 -6.95 -14.60
CA GLU A 192 0.99 -8.04 -15.40
C GLU A 192 0.90 -9.36 -14.63
N LYS A 193 0.86 -9.28 -13.29
CA LYS A 193 0.74 -10.42 -12.38
C LYS A 193 -0.40 -10.20 -11.40
N LYS A 194 -1.04 -11.29 -11.00
CA LYS A 194 -2.08 -11.34 -9.96
C LYS A 194 -1.85 -12.55 -9.06
N LEU A 195 -2.19 -12.44 -7.79
CA LEU A 195 -2.22 -13.60 -6.90
C LEU A 195 -3.26 -14.61 -7.36
N HIS A 196 -2.88 -15.90 -7.38
CA HIS A 196 -3.80 -16.99 -7.59
C HIS A 196 -4.94 -16.92 -6.54
N PRO A 197 -6.20 -17.28 -6.87
CA PRO A 197 -7.34 -17.16 -5.97
C PRO A 197 -7.12 -17.78 -4.58
N GLU A 198 -6.53 -18.98 -4.51
CA GLU A 198 -6.30 -19.70 -3.24
C GLU A 198 -5.35 -18.97 -2.28
N PRO A 199 -4.10 -18.62 -2.65
CA PRO A 199 -3.23 -17.85 -1.76
C PRO A 199 -3.77 -16.44 -1.51
N PHE A 200 -4.52 -15.86 -2.45
CA PHE A 200 -5.20 -14.58 -2.22
C PHE A 200 -6.28 -14.69 -1.15
N GLU A 201 -7.01 -15.79 -1.09
CA GLU A 201 -8.02 -16.07 -0.06
C GLU A 201 -7.40 -16.10 1.34
N VAL A 202 -6.24 -16.76 1.49
CA VAL A 202 -5.48 -16.77 2.74
C VAL A 202 -5.01 -15.36 3.11
N LEU A 203 -4.54 -14.58 2.14
CA LEU A 203 -4.13 -13.19 2.36
C LEU A 203 -5.32 -12.33 2.85
N LEU A 204 -6.51 -12.52 2.28
CA LEU A 204 -7.73 -11.82 2.74
C LEU A 204 -8.15 -12.27 4.14
N SER A 205 -7.97 -13.55 4.47
CA SER A 205 -8.21 -14.07 5.82
C SER A 205 -7.24 -13.44 6.83
N GLN A 206 -5.94 -13.38 6.52
CA GLN A 206 -4.96 -12.64 7.31
C GLN A 206 -5.31 -11.16 7.47
N PHE A 207 -5.74 -10.51 6.39
CA PHE A 207 -6.19 -9.12 6.42
C PHE A 207 -7.40 -8.94 7.36
N SER A 208 -8.36 -9.86 7.35
CA SER A 208 -9.50 -9.84 8.28
C SER A 208 -9.06 -9.96 9.74
N ILE A 209 -8.10 -10.84 10.03
CA ILE A 209 -7.53 -11.05 11.37
C ILE A 209 -6.84 -9.78 11.86
N VAL A 210 -6.06 -9.12 11.00
CA VAL A 210 -5.31 -7.90 11.37
C VAL A 210 -6.24 -6.71 11.62
N MET A 211 -7.35 -6.62 10.88
CA MET A 211 -8.27 -5.47 10.95
C MET A 211 -9.32 -5.58 12.06
N ASN A 212 -9.61 -6.77 12.58
CA ASN A 212 -10.73 -6.96 13.51
C ASN A 212 -10.45 -8.06 14.55
N ASP A 213 -10.46 -7.67 15.83
CA ASP A 213 -10.31 -8.59 16.97
C ASP A 213 -11.39 -9.68 17.02
N LYS A 214 -12.58 -9.42 16.45
CA LYS A 214 -13.69 -10.39 16.37
C LYS A 214 -13.74 -11.17 15.05
N CYS A 215 -12.61 -11.19 14.33
CA CYS A 215 -12.37 -11.75 13.01
C CYS A 215 -13.44 -12.73 12.49
N ALA A 216 -14.26 -12.26 11.54
CA ALA A 216 -15.32 -13.06 10.93
C ALA A 216 -14.81 -14.06 9.88
N TYR A 217 -13.58 -13.88 9.38
CA TYR A 217 -13.05 -14.65 8.25
C TYR A 217 -11.63 -15.18 8.53
N LYS A 218 -11.54 -16.24 9.34
CA LYS A 218 -10.26 -16.84 9.80
C LYS A 218 -9.99 -18.26 9.29
N GLU A 219 -11.01 -18.94 8.78
CA GLU A 219 -10.95 -20.38 8.47
C GLU A 219 -9.86 -20.72 7.43
N PRO A 220 -9.72 -19.97 6.30
CA PRO A 220 -8.66 -20.25 5.33
C PRO A 220 -7.26 -20.14 5.94
N TYR A 221 -7.04 -19.12 6.77
CA TYR A 221 -5.75 -18.92 7.43
C TYR A 221 -5.42 -20.03 8.43
N GLU A 222 -6.36 -20.42 9.31
CA GLU A 222 -6.09 -21.46 10.32
C GLU A 222 -5.88 -22.85 9.68
N LEU A 223 -6.61 -23.16 8.60
CA LEU A 223 -6.39 -24.39 7.84
C LEU A 223 -4.97 -24.45 7.28
N VAL A 224 -4.57 -23.40 6.55
CA VAL A 224 -3.25 -23.35 5.90
C VAL A 224 -2.13 -23.26 6.92
N LYS A 225 -2.36 -22.58 8.06
CA LYS A 225 -1.41 -22.54 9.18
C LYS A 225 -1.18 -23.93 9.76
N THR A 226 -2.23 -24.73 9.94
CA THR A 226 -2.12 -26.11 10.42
C THR A 226 -1.28 -26.94 9.43
N LEU A 227 -1.61 -26.89 8.14
CA LEU A 227 -0.84 -27.58 7.08
C LEU A 227 0.63 -27.12 7.02
N ALA A 228 0.87 -25.83 7.16
CA ALA A 228 2.22 -25.27 7.15
C ALA A 228 3.04 -25.65 8.39
N GLN A 229 2.39 -25.88 9.53
CA GLN A 229 3.01 -26.34 10.76
C GLN A 229 3.34 -27.84 10.71
N ASP A 230 2.43 -28.66 10.19
CA ASP A 230 2.65 -30.10 9.99
C ASP A 230 3.80 -30.37 9.00
N ALA A 231 4.02 -29.43 8.09
CA ALA A 231 5.13 -29.49 7.15
C ALA A 231 6.49 -29.15 7.81
N LEU A 232 6.56 -28.55 9.00
CA LEU A 232 7.84 -28.28 9.65
C LEU A 232 8.51 -29.59 10.10
N PRO A 233 9.83 -29.77 9.90
CA PRO A 233 10.52 -30.93 10.43
C PRO A 233 10.32 -30.97 11.95
N THR A 234 9.85 -32.11 12.47
CA THR A 234 9.81 -32.39 13.90
C THR A 234 11.26 -32.40 14.40
N GLU A 235 11.56 -31.53 15.37
CA GLU A 235 12.84 -31.55 16.09
C GLU A 235 13.09 -32.90 16.76
#